data_AF-A0AAJ6F295-F1
#
_entry.id   AF-A0AAJ6F295-F1
#
_cell.length_a   1.000
_cell.length_b   1.000
_cell.length_c   1.000
_cell.angle_alpha   90.00
_cell.angle_beta   90.00
_cell.angle_gamma   90.00
#
_symmetry.space_group_name_H-M   'P 1'
#
loop_
_entity.id
_entity.type
_entity.pdbx_description
1 polymer ?
#
loop_
_entity_poly.entity_id
_entity_poly.type
_entity_poly.pdbx_seq_one_letter_code
_entity_poly.pdbx_strand_id
1 'polypeptide(L)'
;MREIVRPIFAALSVASLAVSMTAASNSGVFAQAKQQQMAPPANQPAQAAPAPQDQPPPIKQIALTDKQIDGALAASKEMDPITAKLSENAKPDPKIIGQLEGIARKNGFASYDDYNNVVDNIALVLGGFDPQTKKYVGPEAVLKAQIAQVQADKKMPANDKKEALADLNEALKSPPPAVENKGNIDLITKNYDKLMAEFGGSDEN
;
A
#
# COMPACT_ATOMS: atom_id res chain seq x y z
N MET A 1 9.99 25.20 31.51
CA MET A 1 11.15 25.33 30.59
C MET A 1 11.85 23.98 30.50
N ARG A 2 12.16 23.57 29.27
CA ARG A 2 12.83 22.33 28.82
C ARG A 2 11.90 21.15 28.54
N GLU A 3 11.20 21.25 27.41
CA GLU A 3 10.74 20.10 26.64
C GLU A 3 11.94 19.50 25.89
N ILE A 4 12.13 18.19 26.01
CA ILE A 4 13.14 17.40 25.30
C ILE A 4 12.42 16.78 24.10
N VAL A 5 12.67 17.29 22.90
CA VAL A 5 12.18 16.68 21.65
C VAL A 5 13.29 15.79 21.09
N ARG A 6 13.05 14.48 21.05
CA ARG A 6 13.90 13.46 20.42
C ARG A 6 13.51 13.28 18.94
N PRO A 7 14.47 13.04 18.03
CA PRO A 7 14.20 12.85 16.60
C PRO A 7 13.82 11.39 16.29
N ILE A 8 12.81 11.18 15.44
CA ILE A 8 12.40 9.89 14.88
C ILE A 8 13.07 9.73 13.50
N PHE A 9 13.78 8.62 13.30
CA PHE A 9 14.35 8.21 12.02
C PHE A 9 13.41 7.18 11.39
N ALA A 10 12.85 7.47 10.20
CA ALA A 10 12.15 6.48 9.40
C ALA A 10 13.15 5.72 8.51
N ALA A 11 13.28 4.42 8.72
CA ALA A 11 14.09 3.54 7.88
C ALA A 11 13.17 2.74 6.95
N LEU A 12 13.05 3.17 5.69
CA LEU A 12 12.39 2.39 4.65
C LEU A 12 13.36 1.28 4.18
N SER A 13 13.06 0.01 4.49
CA SER A 13 13.84 -1.14 4.01
C SER A 13 13.09 -1.88 2.91
N VAL A 14 13.54 -1.70 1.66
CA VAL A 14 13.14 -2.49 0.49
C VAL A 14 14.26 -3.50 0.20
N ALA A 15 14.00 -4.82 0.33
CA ALA A 15 14.84 -5.84 -0.32
C ALA A 15 14.17 -7.24 -0.44
N SER A 16 13.74 -7.53 -1.67
CA SER A 16 14.07 -8.75 -2.44
C SER A 16 13.45 -10.12 -2.04
N LEU A 17 12.40 -10.53 -2.76
CA LEU A 17 11.94 -11.92 -2.87
C LEU A 17 12.87 -12.74 -3.79
N ALA A 18 13.45 -13.82 -3.28
CA ALA A 18 14.13 -14.85 -4.08
C ALA A 18 13.17 -16.02 -4.37
N VAL A 19 12.88 -16.27 -5.64
CA VAL A 19 12.11 -17.43 -6.13
C VAL A 19 12.99 -18.68 -6.08
N SER A 20 12.53 -19.72 -5.36
CA SER A 20 13.13 -21.06 -5.42
C SER A 20 12.21 -21.97 -6.22
N MET A 21 12.67 -22.43 -7.40
CA MET A 21 12.03 -23.47 -8.19
C MET A 21 12.46 -24.86 -7.65
N THR A 22 11.50 -25.71 -7.32
CA THR A 22 11.71 -27.16 -7.27
C THR A 22 10.56 -27.86 -7.99
N ALA A 23 10.84 -28.35 -9.20
CA ALA A 23 10.01 -29.33 -9.88
C ALA A 23 10.52 -30.74 -9.54
N ALA A 24 9.63 -31.61 -9.08
CA ALA A 24 9.89 -33.03 -8.88
C ALA A 24 9.16 -33.82 -9.97
N SER A 25 9.84 -34.74 -10.65
CA SER A 25 9.23 -35.97 -11.19
C SER A 25 10.30 -37.05 -11.39
N ASN A 26 9.99 -38.26 -10.94
CA ASN A 26 10.87 -39.44 -10.91
C ASN A 26 10.99 -40.16 -12.28
N SER A 27 12.17 -40.75 -12.49
CA SER A 27 12.51 -42.05 -13.11
C SER A 27 11.98 -42.46 -14.51
N GLY A 28 12.92 -42.77 -15.43
CA GLY A 28 12.68 -43.64 -16.58
C GLY A 28 13.76 -43.66 -17.69
N VAL A 29 14.72 -44.58 -17.57
CA VAL A 29 15.37 -45.44 -18.62
C VAL A 29 15.99 -44.85 -19.92
N PHE A 30 17.23 -45.32 -20.19
CA PHE A 30 18.05 -45.23 -21.41
C PHE A 30 17.36 -45.55 -22.76
N ALA A 31 17.70 -44.82 -23.85
CA ALA A 31 18.25 -45.36 -25.12
C ALA A 31 18.30 -44.33 -26.29
N GLN A 32 19.50 -44.17 -26.85
CA GLN A 32 19.94 -44.10 -28.26
C GLN A 32 19.07 -43.51 -29.41
N ALA A 33 19.73 -42.68 -30.24
CA ALA A 33 19.81 -42.73 -31.72
C ALA A 33 19.37 -41.48 -32.52
N LYS A 34 20.40 -40.77 -33.02
CA LYS A 34 20.61 -40.19 -34.37
C LYS A 34 19.42 -39.98 -35.34
N GLN A 35 19.32 -38.70 -35.75
CA GLN A 35 19.11 -38.15 -37.11
C GLN A 35 17.74 -38.21 -37.83
N GLN A 36 17.41 -37.01 -38.37
CA GLN A 36 16.43 -36.65 -39.40
C GLN A 36 14.98 -36.58 -38.88
N GLN A 37 14.23 -35.50 -39.07
CA GLN A 37 13.99 -34.81 -40.35
C GLN A 37 13.38 -33.41 -40.10
N MET A 38 13.77 -32.45 -40.93
CA MET A 38 13.30 -31.05 -40.93
C MET A 38 11.81 -30.98 -41.28
N ALA A 39 11.04 -30.28 -40.45
CA ALA A 39 9.71 -29.75 -40.76
C ALA A 39 9.72 -28.23 -40.46
N PRO A 40 9.00 -27.41 -41.26
CA PRO A 40 9.06 -25.94 -41.15
C PRO A 40 8.52 -25.46 -39.79
N PRO A 41 9.05 -24.36 -39.24
CA PRO A 41 8.65 -23.90 -37.92
C PRO A 41 7.19 -23.44 -37.92
N ALA A 42 6.37 -24.20 -37.19
CA ALA A 42 5.07 -23.75 -36.73
C ALA A 42 5.26 -22.51 -35.86
N ASN A 43 4.36 -21.53 -36.05
CA ASN A 43 4.22 -20.29 -35.29
C ASN A 43 4.75 -20.42 -33.86
N GLN A 44 5.92 -19.81 -33.61
CA GLN A 44 6.36 -19.52 -32.25
C GLN A 44 5.33 -18.56 -31.65
N PRO A 45 4.76 -18.84 -30.46
CA PRO A 45 4.09 -17.80 -29.72
C PRO A 45 5.11 -16.69 -29.47
N ALA A 46 4.76 -15.48 -29.89
CA ALA A 46 5.52 -14.27 -29.60
C ALA A 46 5.92 -14.32 -28.12
N GLN A 47 7.22 -14.13 -27.84
CA GLN A 47 7.71 -13.90 -26.49
C GLN A 47 6.81 -12.84 -25.87
N ALA A 48 6.06 -13.23 -24.84
CA ALA A 48 5.30 -12.30 -24.04
C ALA A 48 6.27 -11.20 -23.60
N ALA A 49 5.94 -9.96 -23.93
CA ALA A 49 6.64 -8.81 -23.40
C ALA A 49 6.72 -8.97 -21.87
N PRO A 50 7.85 -8.62 -21.23
CA PRO A 50 7.94 -8.66 -19.78
C PRO A 50 6.75 -7.89 -19.20
N ALA A 51 6.04 -8.54 -18.26
CA ALA A 51 4.93 -7.94 -17.55
C ALA A 51 5.37 -6.57 -17.00
N PRO A 52 4.51 -5.53 -17.06
CA PRO A 52 4.81 -4.26 -16.42
C PRO A 52 5.25 -4.51 -14.98
N GLN A 53 6.41 -3.97 -14.62
CA GLN A 53 6.98 -4.09 -13.29
C GLN A 53 5.97 -3.61 -12.24
N ASP A 54 5.71 -4.47 -11.25
CA ASP A 54 5.12 -4.28 -9.92
C ASP A 54 4.52 -2.90 -9.58
N GLN A 55 3.54 -2.43 -10.37
CA GLN A 55 2.62 -1.43 -9.86
C GLN A 55 1.56 -2.15 -9.02
N PRO A 56 1.28 -1.71 -7.79
CA PRO A 56 0.14 -2.21 -7.03
C PRO A 56 -1.10 -2.16 -7.92
N PRO A 57 -1.98 -3.17 -7.88
CA PRO A 57 -3.21 -3.14 -8.64
C PRO A 57 -3.95 -1.82 -8.37
N PRO A 58 -4.51 -1.17 -9.40
CA PRO A 58 -5.18 0.10 -9.22
C PRO A 58 -6.32 -0.03 -8.19
N ILE A 59 -6.39 0.94 -7.26
CA ILE A 59 -7.42 0.96 -6.22
C ILE A 59 -8.80 0.96 -6.88
N LYS A 60 -9.62 -0.02 -6.52
CA LYS A 60 -11.03 -0.04 -6.93
C LYS A 60 -11.78 1.02 -6.13
N GLN A 61 -12.13 2.12 -6.77
CA GLN A 61 -12.86 3.18 -6.09
C GLN A 61 -14.33 2.80 -5.85
N ILE A 62 -14.81 3.00 -4.62
CA ILE A 62 -16.20 2.77 -4.23
C ILE A 62 -16.78 4.02 -3.55
N ALA A 63 -18.10 4.21 -3.66
CA ALA A 63 -18.80 5.18 -2.83
C ALA A 63 -18.82 4.67 -1.40
N LEU A 64 -18.26 5.45 -0.48
CA LEU A 64 -18.24 5.14 0.95
C LEU A 64 -19.56 5.54 1.60
N THR A 65 -19.83 4.94 2.75
CA THR A 65 -20.97 5.26 3.62
C THR A 65 -20.48 5.57 5.02
N ASP A 66 -21.26 6.33 5.81
CA ASP A 66 -20.94 6.58 7.23
C ASP A 66 -20.74 5.27 8.00
N LYS A 67 -21.54 4.23 7.72
CA LYS A 67 -21.42 2.91 8.36
C LYS A 67 -20.09 2.22 8.06
N GLN A 68 -19.59 2.33 6.83
CA GLN A 68 -18.30 1.76 6.46
C GLN A 68 -17.15 2.51 7.16
N ILE A 69 -17.25 3.82 7.32
CA ILE A 69 -16.27 4.62 8.08
C ILE A 69 -16.26 4.20 9.56
N ASP A 70 -17.44 4.14 10.19
CA ASP A 70 -17.56 3.75 11.60
C ASP A 70 -17.07 2.31 11.82
N GLY A 71 -17.44 1.39 10.91
CA GLY A 71 -16.98 0.00 10.93
C GLY A 71 -15.47 -0.12 10.76
N ALA A 72 -14.86 0.68 9.88
CA ALA A 72 -13.41 0.64 9.63
C ALA A 72 -12.63 1.10 10.87
N LEU A 73 -13.04 2.21 11.48
CA LEU A 73 -12.46 2.72 12.72
C LEU A 73 -12.57 1.72 13.87
N ALA A 74 -13.69 1.00 13.99
CA ALA A 74 -13.87 -0.01 15.03
C ALA A 74 -13.06 -1.28 14.75
N ALA A 75 -13.05 -1.75 13.50
CA ALA A 75 -12.30 -2.93 13.08
C ALA A 75 -10.79 -2.74 13.25
N SER A 76 -10.25 -1.59 12.83
CA SER A 76 -8.82 -1.27 12.94
C SER A 76 -8.31 -1.43 14.38
N LYS A 77 -8.99 -0.80 15.35
CA LYS A 77 -8.66 -0.92 16.78
C LYS A 77 -8.70 -2.34 17.34
N GLU A 78 -9.59 -3.19 16.81
CA GLU A 78 -9.66 -4.59 17.20
C GLU A 78 -8.58 -5.45 16.53
N MET A 79 -8.14 -5.07 15.32
CA MET A 79 -7.11 -5.75 14.55
C MET A 79 -5.69 -5.39 15.02
N ASP A 80 -5.45 -4.15 15.44
CA ASP A 80 -4.15 -3.65 15.94
C ASP A 80 -3.44 -4.57 16.94
N PRO A 81 -4.07 -5.06 18.03
CA PRO A 81 -3.38 -5.93 18.98
C PRO A 81 -3.01 -7.31 18.39
N ILE A 82 -3.63 -7.70 17.27
CA ILE A 82 -3.30 -8.93 16.54
C ILE A 82 -2.10 -8.67 15.64
N THR A 83 -2.13 -7.58 14.87
CA THR A 83 -1.10 -7.23 13.90
C THR A 83 0.18 -6.73 14.56
N ALA A 84 0.11 -6.05 15.71
CA ALA A 84 1.27 -5.58 16.49
C ALA A 84 2.22 -6.70 16.96
N LYS A 85 1.77 -7.96 16.92
CA LYS A 85 2.59 -9.13 17.28
C LYS A 85 3.26 -9.79 16.08
N LEU A 86 2.94 -9.33 14.87
CA LEU A 86 3.52 -9.86 13.64
C LEU A 86 4.85 -9.18 13.37
N SER A 87 5.87 -9.97 13.05
CA SER A 87 7.07 -9.43 12.43
C SER A 87 6.71 -8.85 11.05
N GLU A 88 7.40 -7.80 10.62
CA GLU A 88 7.19 -7.20 9.28
C GLU A 88 7.31 -8.22 8.13
N ASN A 89 8.13 -9.26 8.32
CA ASN A 89 8.36 -10.35 7.35
C ASN A 89 7.58 -11.64 7.70
N ALA A 90 6.54 -11.55 8.53
CA ALA A 90 5.74 -12.71 8.90
C ALA A 90 5.06 -13.29 7.65
N LYS A 91 5.17 -14.61 7.48
CA LYS A 91 4.39 -15.32 6.46
C LYS A 91 2.90 -15.23 6.82
N PRO A 92 2.00 -15.24 5.81
CA PRO A 92 0.57 -15.31 6.06
C PRO A 92 0.23 -16.51 6.95
N ASP A 93 -0.30 -16.24 8.15
CA ASP A 93 -0.74 -17.27 9.09
C ASP A 93 -2.27 -17.45 8.97
N PRO A 94 -2.77 -18.65 8.62
CA PRO A 94 -4.21 -18.89 8.44
C PRO A 94 -5.06 -18.57 9.66
N LYS A 95 -4.52 -18.72 10.88
CA LYS A 95 -5.22 -18.41 12.12
C LYS A 95 -5.37 -16.90 12.26
N ILE A 96 -4.30 -16.14 12.00
CA ILE A 96 -4.33 -14.67 12.03
C ILE A 96 -5.31 -14.14 10.99
N ILE A 97 -5.25 -14.65 9.76
CA ILE A 97 -6.20 -14.30 8.69
C ILE A 97 -7.63 -14.58 9.14
N GLY A 98 -7.89 -15.75 9.75
CA GLY A 98 -9.21 -16.08 10.28
C GLY A 98 -9.69 -15.14 11.39
N GLN A 99 -8.79 -14.61 12.21
CA GLN A 99 -9.14 -13.62 13.24
C GLN A 99 -9.48 -12.26 12.61
N LEU A 100 -8.69 -11.79 11.65
CA LEU A 100 -8.95 -10.54 10.91
C LEU A 100 -10.28 -10.62 10.16
N GLU A 101 -10.54 -11.75 9.50
CA GLU A 101 -11.82 -12.04 8.84
C GLU A 101 -13.00 -11.99 9.83
N GLY A 102 -12.83 -12.56 11.03
CA GLY A 102 -13.84 -12.51 12.09
C GLY A 102 -14.13 -11.08 12.56
N ILE A 103 -13.10 -10.26 12.75
CA ILE A 103 -13.25 -8.87 13.17
C ILE A 103 -13.92 -8.03 12.08
N ALA A 104 -13.52 -8.21 10.81
CA ALA A 104 -14.13 -7.52 9.69
C ALA A 104 -15.64 -7.82 9.63
N ARG A 105 -16.03 -9.09 9.71
CA ARG A 105 -17.46 -9.48 9.73
C ARG A 105 -18.21 -8.94 10.94
N LYS A 106 -17.60 -8.96 12.12
CA LYS A 106 -18.18 -8.40 13.34
C LYS A 106 -18.49 -6.90 13.18
N ASN A 107 -17.66 -6.18 12.43
CA ASN A 107 -17.80 -4.74 12.19
C ASN A 107 -18.59 -4.38 10.92
N GLY A 108 -19.29 -5.36 10.34
CA GLY A 108 -20.26 -5.13 9.26
C GLY A 108 -19.70 -5.24 7.84
N PHE A 109 -18.45 -5.69 7.68
CA PHE A 109 -17.86 -5.98 6.37
C PHE A 109 -18.20 -7.40 5.91
N ALA A 110 -18.23 -7.64 4.59
CA ALA A 110 -18.47 -8.97 4.06
C ALA A 110 -17.30 -9.94 4.33
N SER A 111 -16.07 -9.40 4.29
CA SER A 111 -14.80 -10.11 4.48
C SER A 111 -13.70 -9.14 4.89
N TYR A 112 -12.52 -9.67 5.21
CA TYR A 112 -11.31 -8.86 5.40
C TYR A 112 -10.91 -8.10 4.13
N ASP A 113 -11.12 -8.69 2.95
CA ASP A 113 -10.88 -7.99 1.68
C ASP A 113 -11.82 -6.80 1.47
N ASP A 114 -13.08 -6.92 1.90
CA ASP A 114 -14.05 -5.81 1.85
C ASP A 114 -13.64 -4.68 2.80
N TYR A 115 -13.15 -5.02 4.00
CA TYR A 115 -12.53 -4.07 4.92
C TYR A 115 -11.32 -3.36 4.28
N ASN A 116 -10.37 -4.10 3.69
CA ASN A 116 -9.19 -3.53 3.04
C ASN A 116 -9.59 -2.60 1.90
N ASN A 117 -10.55 -2.99 1.06
CA ASN A 117 -11.04 -2.15 -0.03
C ASN A 117 -11.68 -0.84 0.48
N VAL A 118 -12.37 -0.87 1.62
CA VAL A 118 -12.89 0.35 2.27
C VAL A 118 -11.76 1.21 2.80
N VAL A 119 -10.77 0.63 3.48
CA VAL A 119 -9.60 1.35 4.01
C VAL A 119 -8.77 1.96 2.89
N ASP A 120 -8.56 1.28 1.76
CA ASP A 120 -7.86 1.81 0.59
C ASP A 120 -8.57 3.06 0.04
N ASN A 121 -9.90 3.06 0.02
CA ASN A 121 -10.69 4.21 -0.42
C ASN A 121 -10.63 5.37 0.60
N ILE A 122 -10.58 5.08 1.89
CA ILE A 122 -10.36 6.07 2.95
C ILE A 122 -8.96 6.70 2.76
N ALA A 123 -7.92 5.88 2.63
CA ALA A 123 -6.53 6.31 2.48
C ALA A 123 -6.33 7.13 1.20
N LEU A 124 -6.93 6.72 0.08
CA LEU A 124 -6.90 7.45 -1.18
C LEU A 124 -7.42 8.89 -1.01
N VAL A 125 -8.54 9.05 -0.30
CA VAL A 125 -9.16 10.37 -0.10
C VAL A 125 -8.37 11.19 0.93
N LEU A 126 -7.93 10.57 2.04
CA LEU A 126 -7.08 11.23 3.05
C LEU A 126 -5.79 11.77 2.45
N GLY A 127 -5.15 11.04 1.52
CA GLY A 127 -3.94 11.47 0.83
C GLY A 127 -4.11 12.75 0.00
N GLY A 128 -5.35 13.19 -0.25
CA GLY A 128 -5.65 14.47 -0.91
C GLY A 128 -5.91 15.64 0.04
N PHE A 129 -5.83 15.45 1.36
CA PHE A 129 -6.00 16.53 2.34
C PHE A 129 -4.67 17.22 2.65
N ASP A 130 -4.70 18.54 2.68
CA ASP A 130 -3.63 19.34 3.27
C ASP A 130 -3.67 19.17 4.81
N PRO A 131 -2.60 18.67 5.45
CA PRO A 131 -2.59 18.38 6.88
C PRO A 131 -2.63 19.63 7.77
N GLN A 132 -2.30 20.81 7.25
CA GLN A 132 -2.34 22.06 8.01
C GLN A 132 -3.73 22.68 8.01
N THR A 133 -4.38 22.69 6.85
CA THR A 133 -5.68 23.36 6.67
C THR A 133 -6.86 22.41 6.79
N LYS A 134 -6.62 21.09 6.77
CA LYS A 134 -7.63 20.03 6.74
C LYS A 134 -8.59 20.16 5.56
N LYS A 135 -8.13 20.78 4.47
CA LYS A 135 -8.91 20.95 3.24
C LYS A 135 -8.45 19.95 2.20
N TYR A 136 -9.39 19.36 1.48
CA TYR A 136 -9.08 18.55 0.32
C TYR A 136 -8.56 19.45 -0.81
N VAL A 137 -7.31 19.23 -1.21
CA VAL A 137 -6.63 19.94 -2.31
C VAL A 137 -6.23 18.98 -3.44
N GLY A 138 -6.37 17.68 -3.22
CA GLY A 138 -6.01 16.61 -4.14
C GLY A 138 -4.57 16.11 -3.95
N PRO A 139 -4.31 14.83 -4.27
CA PRO A 139 -3.05 14.17 -3.90
C PRO A 139 -1.82 14.80 -4.57
N GLU A 140 -1.93 15.26 -5.82
CA GLU A 140 -0.83 15.95 -6.51
C GLU A 140 -0.48 17.29 -5.83
N ALA A 141 -1.49 18.06 -5.38
CA ALA A 141 -1.27 19.32 -4.70
C ALA A 141 -0.62 19.10 -3.32
N VAL A 142 -1.07 18.07 -2.58
CA VAL A 142 -0.43 17.64 -1.33
C VAL A 142 1.03 17.30 -1.55
N LEU A 143 1.34 16.51 -2.59
CA LEU A 143 2.71 16.09 -2.88
C LEU A 143 3.63 17.27 -3.26
N LYS A 144 3.12 18.24 -4.04
CA LYS A 144 3.84 19.49 -4.34
C LYS A 144 4.09 20.33 -3.08
N ALA A 145 3.12 20.40 -2.18
CA ALA A 145 3.26 21.10 -0.91
C ALA A 145 4.33 20.44 -0.01
N GLN A 146 4.36 19.10 0.06
CA GLN A 146 5.39 18.36 0.79
C GLN A 146 6.79 18.63 0.24
N ILE A 147 6.96 18.65 -1.09
CA ILE A 147 8.24 19.02 -1.73
C ILE A 147 8.66 20.43 -1.32
N ALA A 148 7.75 21.39 -1.38
CA ALA A 148 8.05 22.77 -0.99
C ALA A 148 8.44 22.87 0.50
N GLN A 149 7.78 22.10 1.37
CA GLN A 149 8.10 22.04 2.80
C GLN A 149 9.49 21.46 3.04
N VAL A 150 9.83 20.33 2.41
CA VAL A 150 11.16 19.70 2.51
C VAL A 150 12.26 20.62 1.98
N GLN A 151 12.01 21.32 0.86
CA GLN A 151 12.95 22.32 0.33
C GLN A 151 13.20 23.44 1.36
N ALA A 152 12.12 23.96 1.96
CA ALA A 152 12.17 25.07 2.91
C ALA A 152 12.75 24.69 4.30
N ASP A 153 12.77 23.40 4.67
CA ASP A 153 13.24 22.96 5.98
C ASP A 153 14.76 23.08 6.13
N LYS A 154 15.23 24.16 6.75
CA LYS A 154 16.66 24.41 6.98
C LYS A 154 17.27 23.51 8.07
N LYS A 155 16.47 22.77 8.82
CA LYS A 155 16.91 21.90 9.91
C LYS A 155 17.12 20.45 9.47
N MET A 156 16.57 20.07 8.31
CA MET A 156 16.74 18.74 7.76
C MET A 156 18.19 18.53 7.27
N PRO A 157 18.85 17.40 7.63
CA PRO A 157 20.16 17.05 7.11
C PRO A 157 20.19 17.01 5.59
N ALA A 158 21.31 17.40 4.98
CA ALA A 158 21.40 17.53 3.52
C ALA A 158 21.15 16.22 2.77
N ASN A 159 21.59 15.08 3.32
CA ASN A 159 21.36 13.76 2.73
C ASN A 159 19.89 13.37 2.83
N ASP A 160 19.29 13.42 4.01
CA ASP A 160 17.88 13.11 4.24
C ASP A 160 16.97 13.99 3.37
N LYS A 161 17.28 15.28 3.25
CA LYS A 161 16.57 16.20 2.36
C LYS A 161 16.65 15.76 0.90
N LYS A 162 17.84 15.36 0.45
CA LYS A 162 18.03 14.92 -0.94
C LYS A 162 17.24 13.65 -1.22
N GLU A 163 17.23 12.70 -0.29
CA GLU A 163 16.48 11.45 -0.40
C GLU A 163 14.97 11.69 -0.39
N ALA A 164 14.45 12.44 0.59
CA ALA A 164 13.05 12.81 0.65
C ALA A 164 12.58 13.54 -0.62
N LEU A 165 13.39 14.47 -1.16
CA LEU A 165 13.07 15.13 -2.42
C LEU A 165 13.10 14.17 -3.61
N ALA A 166 14.03 13.21 -3.64
CA ALA A 166 14.07 12.22 -4.71
C ALA A 166 12.79 11.36 -4.70
N ASP A 167 12.39 10.84 -3.54
CA ASP A 167 11.20 10.00 -3.39
C ASP A 167 9.91 10.76 -3.73
N LEU A 168 9.76 11.99 -3.23
CA LEU A 168 8.58 12.81 -3.52
C LEU A 168 8.50 13.22 -5.00
N ASN A 169 9.64 13.51 -5.65
CA ASN A 169 9.66 13.80 -7.08
C ASN A 169 9.40 12.56 -7.94
N GLU A 170 9.83 11.37 -7.49
CA GLU A 170 9.49 10.12 -8.16
C GLU A 170 7.99 9.86 -8.08
N ALA A 171 7.40 10.01 -6.89
CA ALA A 171 5.95 9.88 -6.69
C ALA A 171 5.15 10.86 -7.56
N LEU A 172 5.67 12.07 -7.85
CA LEU A 172 5.00 13.04 -8.74
C LEU A 172 4.92 12.58 -10.19
N LYS A 173 5.77 11.64 -10.64
CA LYS A 173 5.73 11.13 -12.02
C LYS A 173 4.52 10.23 -12.25
N SER A 174 4.01 9.61 -11.19
CA SER A 174 2.82 8.75 -11.20
C SER A 174 1.98 9.08 -9.96
N PRO A 175 1.31 10.25 -9.94
CA PRO A 175 0.56 10.68 -8.77
C PRO A 175 -0.57 9.69 -8.46
N PRO A 176 -0.99 9.59 -7.19
CA PRO A 176 -2.16 8.79 -6.84
C PRO A 176 -3.38 9.15 -7.70
N PRO A 177 -4.24 8.18 -8.03
CA PRO A 177 -5.39 8.43 -8.88
C PRO A 177 -6.31 9.50 -8.29
N ALA A 178 -6.96 10.26 -9.15
CA ALA A 178 -7.94 11.24 -8.69
C ALA A 178 -9.14 10.53 -8.06
N VAL A 179 -9.67 11.09 -6.96
CA VAL A 179 -10.91 10.60 -6.33
C VAL A 179 -12.07 10.73 -7.32
N GLU A 180 -12.68 9.62 -7.72
CA GLU A 180 -13.83 9.53 -8.62
C GLU A 180 -15.13 9.78 -7.85
N ASN A 181 -15.27 9.12 -6.69
CA ASN A 181 -16.44 9.23 -5.83
C ASN A 181 -16.37 10.50 -4.98
N LYS A 182 -16.71 11.66 -5.57
CA LYS A 182 -16.56 12.98 -4.92
C LYS A 182 -17.29 13.11 -3.57
N GLY A 183 -18.40 12.39 -3.37
CA GLY A 183 -19.10 12.36 -2.08
C GLY A 183 -18.26 11.79 -0.93
N ASN A 184 -17.24 10.99 -1.23
CA ASN A 184 -16.31 10.50 -0.21
C ASN A 184 -15.50 11.67 0.40
N ILE A 185 -15.22 12.74 -0.34
CA ILE A 185 -14.48 13.89 0.19
C ILE A 185 -15.24 14.52 1.36
N ASP A 186 -16.55 14.70 1.24
CA ASP A 186 -17.39 15.27 2.30
C ASP A 186 -17.46 14.34 3.52
N LEU A 187 -17.63 13.03 3.29
CA LEU A 187 -17.66 12.02 4.35
C LEU A 187 -16.34 11.96 5.13
N ILE A 188 -15.21 12.01 4.43
CA ILE A 188 -13.88 11.98 5.04
C ILE A 188 -13.59 13.33 5.72
N THR A 189 -13.98 14.47 5.14
CA THR A 189 -13.88 15.79 5.80
C THR A 189 -14.59 15.80 7.14
N LYS A 190 -15.83 15.30 7.20
CA LYS A 190 -16.63 15.20 8.41
C LYS A 190 -15.97 14.35 9.50
N ASN A 191 -15.20 13.34 9.12
CA ASN A 191 -14.58 12.38 10.03
C ASN A 191 -13.05 12.52 10.12
N TYR A 192 -12.49 13.60 9.57
CA TYR A 192 -11.06 13.74 9.30
C TYR A 192 -10.19 13.44 10.52
N ASP A 193 -10.48 14.06 11.66
CA ASP A 193 -9.66 13.91 12.87
C ASP A 193 -9.64 12.47 13.40
N LYS A 194 -10.77 11.77 13.34
CA LYS A 194 -10.85 10.36 13.76
C LYS A 194 -10.07 9.46 12.80
N LEU A 195 -10.21 9.72 11.51
CA LEU A 195 -9.59 8.94 10.45
C LEU A 195 -8.08 9.16 10.40
N MET A 196 -7.59 10.39 10.62
CA MET A 196 -6.16 10.66 10.71
C MET A 196 -5.54 10.05 11.96
N ALA A 197 -6.24 10.05 13.09
CA ALA A 197 -5.75 9.41 14.30
C ALA A 197 -5.59 7.88 14.15
N GLU A 198 -6.39 7.26 13.29
CA GLU A 198 -6.38 5.80 13.08
C GLU A 198 -5.54 5.38 11.86
N PHE A 199 -5.73 6.05 10.73
CA PHE A 199 -5.19 5.67 9.41
C PHE A 199 -4.20 6.67 8.84
N GLY A 200 -3.96 7.81 9.51
CA GLY A 200 -3.09 8.87 9.02
C GLY A 200 -1.60 8.55 9.06
N GLY A 201 -1.23 7.38 9.57
CA GLY A 201 0.15 7.03 9.90
C GLY A 201 0.56 7.73 11.20
N SER A 202 0.60 6.99 12.30
CA SER A 202 1.15 7.50 13.55
C SER A 202 2.67 7.51 13.44
N ASP A 203 3.28 8.70 13.47
CA ASP A 203 4.67 8.92 13.89
C ASP A 203 4.82 8.61 15.40
N GLU A 204 4.25 7.50 15.89
CA GLU A 204 4.34 7.04 17.27
C GLU A 204 4.99 5.65 17.31
N ASN A 205 6.32 5.63 17.14
CA ASN A 205 7.26 5.09 18.15
C ASN A 205 8.72 5.41 17.80
#